data_AF-A0A7J6VT45-F1
#
_entry.id   AF-A0A7J6VT45-F1
#
_cell.length_a   1.000
_cell.length_b   1.000
_cell.length_c   1.000
_cell.angle_alpha   90.00
_cell.angle_beta   90.00
_cell.angle_gamma   90.00
#
_symmetry.space_group_name_H-M   'P 1'
#
loop_
_entity.id
_entity.type
_entity.pdbx_description
1 polymer ?
#
loop_
_entity_poly.entity_id
_entity_poly.type
_entity_poly.pdbx_seq_one_letter_code
_entity_poly.pdbx_strand_id
1 'polypeptide(L)'
;MWHLKNNLAIAAARFSTGGNLRKLFGRCAYAATHLKYIECLKDLLAVGGEKTAQFMQALPPQNFANAYFTGRRYGELCSNIAESFNNWIFAERPMPICVMLDRIRRMVMKTMADRHDDSWKWTSVLCTEMENLLAKRIQEARPMKVFKSSAAE
;
A
#
# COMPACT_ATOMS: atom_id res chain seq x y z
N MET A 1 -3.53 1.65 1.89
CA MET A 1 -3.04 2.47 3.04
C MET A 1 -3.83 3.76 3.24
N TRP A 2 -4.22 4.46 2.15
CA TRP A 2 -4.88 5.76 2.24
C TRP A 2 -6.16 5.75 3.08
N HIS A 3 -7.06 4.77 2.84
CA HIS A 3 -8.28 4.61 3.62
C HIS A 3 -8.02 4.36 5.11
N LEU A 4 -7.07 3.49 5.48
CA LEU A 4 -6.73 3.24 6.89
C LEU A 4 -6.19 4.48 7.59
N LYS A 5 -5.33 5.26 6.89
CA LYS A 5 -4.84 6.56 7.37
C LYS A 5 -5.97 7.56 7.59
N ASN A 6 -6.96 7.60 6.70
CA ASN A 6 -8.14 8.45 6.86
C ASN A 6 -9.01 8.01 8.03
N ASN A 7 -9.32 6.73 8.11
CA ASN A 7 -10.16 6.17 9.17
C ASN A 7 -9.54 6.42 10.55
N LEU A 8 -8.22 6.26 10.68
CA LEU A 8 -7.51 6.61 11.90
C LEU A 8 -7.66 8.10 12.26
N ALA A 9 -7.49 9.00 11.29
CA ALA A 9 -7.61 10.44 11.53
C ALA A 9 -9.03 10.85 11.95
N ILE A 10 -10.06 10.22 11.36
CA ILE A 10 -11.47 10.40 11.72
C ILE A 10 -11.73 9.85 13.12
N ALA A 11 -11.31 8.61 13.40
CA ALA A 11 -11.48 7.95 14.69
C ALA A 11 -10.81 8.73 15.83
N ALA A 12 -9.64 9.32 15.56
CA ALA A 12 -8.94 10.16 16.53
C ALA A 12 -9.61 11.54 16.76
N ALA A 13 -10.66 11.91 16.00
CA ALA A 13 -11.45 13.13 16.12
C ALA A 13 -10.64 14.45 16.14
N ARG A 14 -9.42 14.43 15.60
CA ARG A 14 -8.47 15.55 15.68
C ARG A 14 -8.12 16.07 14.29
N PHE A 15 -8.79 17.14 13.86
CA PHE A 15 -8.56 17.77 12.56
C PHE A 15 -7.15 18.39 12.45
N SER A 16 -6.59 18.96 13.53
CA SER A 16 -5.26 19.60 13.53
C SER A 16 -4.07 18.63 13.61
N THR A 17 -4.24 17.48 14.28
CA THR A 17 -3.18 16.46 14.46
C THR A 17 -3.29 15.29 13.47
N GLY A 18 -4.34 15.25 12.65
CA GLY A 18 -4.58 14.19 11.67
C GLY A 18 -3.43 13.98 10.70
N GLY A 19 -2.75 15.06 10.25
CA GLY A 19 -1.56 14.96 9.39
C GLY A 19 -0.40 14.22 10.07
N ASN A 20 -0.13 14.52 11.34
CA ASN A 20 0.94 13.88 12.11
C ASN A 20 0.62 12.40 12.40
N LEU A 21 -0.62 12.08 12.80
CA LEU A 21 -1.05 10.71 13.05
C LEU A 21 -0.93 9.83 11.81
N ARG A 22 -1.29 10.34 10.63
CA ARG A 22 -1.13 9.62 9.35
C ARG A 22 0.34 9.31 9.04
N LYS A 23 1.25 10.22 9.40
CA LYS A 23 2.70 10.04 9.22
C LYS A 23 3.23 8.96 10.17
N LEU A 24 2.88 9.03 11.45
CA LEU A 24 3.27 8.04 12.47
C LEU A 24 2.71 6.65 12.16
N PHE A 25 1.45 6.56 11.75
CA PHE A 25 0.84 5.30 11.30
C PHE A 25 1.53 4.76 10.04
N GLY A 26 1.96 5.66 9.14
CA GLY A 26 2.83 5.30 8.01
C GLY A 26 4.12 4.63 8.47
N ARG A 27 4.83 5.20 9.45
CA ARG A 27 6.05 4.61 10.01
C ARG A 27 5.80 3.22 10.59
N CYS A 28 4.67 3.02 11.27
CA CYS A 28 4.27 1.70 11.78
C CYS A 28 4.10 0.71 10.63
N ALA A 29 3.31 1.05 9.61
CA ALA A 29 3.02 0.12 8.53
C ALA A 29 4.25 -0.24 7.68
N TYR A 30 5.14 0.72 7.44
CA TYR A 30 6.37 0.51 6.67
C TYR A 30 7.55 -0.01 7.51
N ALA A 31 7.39 -0.20 8.82
CA ALA A 31 8.46 -0.74 9.66
C ALA A 31 8.90 -2.11 9.15
N ALA A 32 10.22 -2.28 8.99
CA ALA A 32 10.82 -3.48 8.40
C ALA A 32 10.94 -4.65 9.40
N THR A 33 10.96 -4.37 10.70
CA THR A 33 11.14 -5.36 11.76
C THR A 33 10.09 -5.21 12.86
N HIS A 34 9.83 -6.28 13.61
CA HIS A 34 8.92 -6.26 14.76
C HIS A 34 9.34 -5.22 15.82
N LEU A 35 10.65 -5.15 16.11
CA LEU A 35 11.19 -4.15 17.04
C LEU A 35 10.89 -2.73 16.56
N LYS A 36 11.16 -2.44 15.27
CA LYS A 36 10.91 -1.11 14.71
C LYS A 36 9.42 -0.77 14.69
N TYR A 37 8.56 -1.76 14.46
CA TYR A 37 7.13 -1.59 14.55
C TYR A 37 6.70 -1.20 15.96
N ILE A 38 7.18 -1.89 16.99
CA ILE A 38 6.84 -1.60 18.39
C ILE A 38 7.29 -0.19 18.78
N GLU A 39 8.49 0.23 18.37
CA GLU A 39 8.94 1.62 18.56
C GLU A 39 7.99 2.63 17.90
N CYS A 40 7.66 2.43 16.62
CA CYS A 40 6.76 3.34 15.90
C CYS A 40 5.35 3.34 16.51
N LEU A 41 4.88 2.21 17.03
CA LEU A 41 3.60 2.09 17.70
C LEU A 41 3.58 2.90 19.00
N LYS A 42 4.67 2.86 19.80
CA LYS A 42 4.80 3.70 21.00
C LYS A 42 4.68 5.19 20.66
N ASP A 43 5.42 5.65 19.63
CA ASP A 43 5.33 7.04 19.16
C ASP A 43 3.90 7.41 18.74
N LEU A 44 3.23 6.52 18.01
CA LEU A 44 1.86 6.74 17.53
C LEU A 44 0.87 6.86 18.69
N LEU A 45 0.97 5.98 19.69
CA LEU A 45 0.07 5.95 20.85
C LEU A 45 0.29 7.15 21.77
N ALA A 46 1.55 7.58 21.97
CA ALA A 46 1.88 8.76 22.76
C ALA A 46 1.21 10.04 22.20
N VAL A 47 1.12 10.17 20.88
CA VAL A 47 0.48 11.33 20.23
C VAL A 47 -1.02 11.13 20.07
N GLY A 48 -1.46 9.91 19.76
CA GLY A 48 -2.82 9.58 19.36
C GLY A 48 -3.80 9.31 20.49
N GLY A 49 -3.30 9.03 21.71
CA GLY A 49 -4.13 8.77 22.89
C GLY A 49 -5.02 7.54 22.76
N GLU A 50 -6.05 7.48 23.63
CA GLU A 50 -6.90 6.30 23.80
C GLU A 50 -7.66 5.89 22.53
N LYS A 51 -8.24 6.84 21.79
CA LYS A 51 -8.97 6.54 20.55
C LYS A 51 -8.09 5.89 19.49
N THR A 52 -6.83 6.33 19.39
CA THR A 52 -5.85 5.71 18.50
C THR A 52 -5.48 4.31 18.99
N ALA A 53 -5.33 4.12 20.30
CA ALA A 53 -5.08 2.80 20.89
C ALA A 53 -6.19 1.80 20.56
N GLN A 54 -7.46 2.19 20.76
CA GLN A 54 -8.63 1.37 20.43
C GLN A 54 -8.65 1.00 18.93
N PHE A 55 -8.39 1.97 18.05
CA PHE A 55 -8.31 1.72 16.61
C PHE A 55 -7.20 0.71 16.26
N MET A 56 -6.01 0.86 16.85
CA MET A 56 -4.88 -0.04 16.60
C MET A 56 -5.12 -1.45 17.16
N GLN A 57 -5.83 -1.58 18.28
CA GLN A 57 -6.21 -2.89 18.83
C GLN A 57 -7.24 -3.62 17.95
N ALA A 58 -8.17 -2.87 17.35
CA ALA A 58 -9.17 -3.42 16.44
C ALA A 58 -8.60 -3.82 15.06
N LEU A 59 -7.38 -3.39 14.72
CA LEU A 59 -6.76 -3.61 13.43
C LEU A 59 -5.59 -4.61 13.53
N PRO A 60 -5.74 -5.87 13.08
CA PRO A 60 -4.66 -6.85 13.12
C PRO A 60 -3.43 -6.37 12.33
N PRO A 61 -2.21 -6.38 12.91
CA PRO A 61 -1.01 -5.85 12.27
C PRO A 61 -0.64 -6.60 10.99
N GLN A 62 -1.00 -7.87 10.85
CA GLN A 62 -0.79 -8.67 9.63
C GLN A 62 -1.44 -8.02 8.39
N ASN A 63 -2.56 -7.31 8.59
CA ASN A 63 -3.35 -6.75 7.49
C ASN A 63 -2.73 -5.47 6.90
N PHE A 64 -1.85 -4.77 7.62
CA PHE A 64 -1.34 -3.47 7.17
C PHE A 64 0.15 -3.24 7.43
N ALA A 65 0.75 -3.91 8.40
CA ALA A 65 2.16 -3.74 8.73
C ALA A 65 3.03 -4.71 7.93
N ASN A 66 4.16 -4.20 7.41
CA ASN A 66 5.13 -5.02 6.68
C ASN A 66 5.84 -6.00 7.59
N ALA A 67 6.22 -5.57 8.80
CA ALA A 67 6.86 -6.41 9.80
C ALA A 67 6.07 -7.69 10.16
N TYR A 68 4.74 -7.71 9.99
CA TYR A 68 3.89 -8.84 10.37
C TYR A 68 3.27 -9.57 9.18
N PHE A 69 3.53 -9.13 7.95
CA PHE A 69 2.95 -9.76 6.77
C PHE A 69 3.80 -10.95 6.33
N THR A 70 3.14 -12.10 6.16
CA THR A 70 3.80 -13.37 5.84
C THR A 70 4.20 -13.51 4.38
N GLY A 71 3.72 -12.62 3.49
CA GLY A 71 3.99 -12.64 2.06
C GLY A 71 4.99 -11.57 1.58
N ARG A 72 5.33 -11.61 0.29
CA ARG A 72 6.13 -10.56 -0.35
C ARG A 72 5.21 -9.43 -0.82
N ARG A 73 5.02 -8.42 0.04
CA ARG A 73 4.23 -7.22 -0.28
C ARG A 73 5.00 -6.22 -1.17
N TYR A 74 6.31 -6.41 -1.36
CA TYR A 74 7.20 -5.53 -2.15
C TYR A 74 7.09 -4.02 -1.80
N GLY A 75 6.66 -3.69 -0.57
CA GLY A 75 6.42 -2.31 -0.15
C GLY A 75 5.14 -1.67 -0.70
N GLU A 76 4.33 -2.42 -1.46
CA GLU A 76 3.05 -1.96 -1.98
C GLU A 76 1.98 -2.01 -0.89
N LEU A 77 1.77 -0.88 -0.23
CA LEU A 77 0.62 -0.64 0.65
C LEU A 77 -0.45 0.20 -0.06
N CYS A 78 -0.36 0.32 -1.40
CA CYS A 78 -1.17 1.23 -2.20
C CYS A 78 -2.63 0.75 -2.30
N SER A 79 -3.57 1.69 -2.25
CA SER A 79 -4.99 1.45 -2.55
C SER A 79 -5.31 1.66 -4.03
N ASN A 80 -4.29 1.88 -4.88
CA ASN A 80 -4.44 2.27 -6.28
C ASN A 80 -5.36 1.33 -7.06
N ILE A 81 -5.23 0.01 -6.88
CA ILE A 81 -6.11 -0.96 -7.57
C ILE A 81 -7.58 -0.74 -7.18
N ALA A 82 -7.85 -0.59 -5.89
CA ALA A 82 -9.21 -0.36 -5.39
C ALA A 82 -9.74 1.02 -5.80
N GLU A 83 -8.90 2.06 -5.78
CA GLU A 83 -9.26 3.42 -6.19
C GLU A 83 -9.56 3.50 -7.69
N SER A 84 -8.70 2.94 -8.54
CA SER A 84 -8.90 2.85 -9.99
C SER A 84 -10.17 2.06 -10.31
N PHE A 85 -10.38 0.92 -9.66
CA PHE A 85 -11.61 0.14 -9.85
C PHE A 85 -12.85 0.94 -9.43
N ASN A 86 -12.82 1.58 -8.26
CA ASN A 86 -13.94 2.39 -7.77
C ASN A 86 -14.29 3.55 -8.71
N ASN A 87 -13.28 4.22 -9.26
CA ASN A 87 -13.46 5.29 -10.24
C ASN A 87 -14.08 4.75 -11.53
N TRP A 88 -13.64 3.58 -11.99
CA TRP A 88 -14.17 2.97 -13.22
C TRP A 88 -15.64 2.56 -13.08
N ILE A 89 -16.00 1.91 -11.98
CA ILE A 89 -17.39 1.49 -11.77
C ILE A 89 -18.31 2.63 -11.37
N PHE A 90 -17.78 3.81 -11.05
CA PHE A 90 -18.57 4.95 -10.57
C PHE A 90 -19.71 5.30 -11.55
N ALA A 91 -19.41 5.33 -12.85
CA ALA A 91 -20.38 5.60 -13.91
C ALA A 91 -21.40 4.46 -14.10
N GLU A 92 -21.10 3.25 -13.61
CA GLU A 92 -21.92 2.05 -13.78
C GLU A 92 -22.85 1.75 -12.60
N ARG A 93 -22.57 2.34 -11.43
CA ARG A 93 -23.41 2.21 -10.22
C ARG A 93 -24.89 2.59 -10.39
N PRO A 94 -25.28 3.61 -11.19
CA PRO A 94 -26.69 3.95 -11.34
C PRO A 94 -27.45 3.00 -12.29
N MET A 95 -26.76 2.07 -12.95
CA MET A 95 -27.38 1.15 -13.91
C MET A 95 -28.11 -0.01 -13.18
N PRO A 96 -29.12 -0.64 -13.80
CA PRO A 96 -29.68 -1.89 -13.29
C PRO A 96 -28.60 -2.95 -13.08
N ILE A 97 -28.76 -3.78 -12.04
CA ILE A 97 -27.73 -4.72 -11.59
C ILE A 97 -27.19 -5.63 -12.72
N CYS A 98 -28.07 -6.14 -13.58
CA CYS A 98 -27.66 -7.00 -14.70
C CYS A 98 -26.78 -6.24 -15.71
N VAL A 99 -27.10 -4.97 -15.98
CA VAL A 99 -26.35 -4.13 -16.93
C VAL A 99 -25.00 -3.75 -16.34
N MET A 100 -24.98 -3.37 -15.05
CA MET A 100 -23.75 -3.07 -14.32
C MET A 100 -22.79 -4.28 -14.35
N LEU A 101 -23.30 -5.49 -14.07
CA LEU A 101 -22.49 -6.71 -14.08
C LEU A 101 -21.94 -7.05 -15.47
N ASP A 102 -22.75 -6.94 -16.53
CA ASP A 102 -22.26 -7.20 -17.90
C ASP A 102 -21.15 -6.22 -18.30
N ARG A 103 -21.28 -4.94 -17.93
CA ARG A 103 -20.26 -3.94 -18.22
C ARG A 103 -18.98 -4.17 -17.44
N ILE A 104 -19.05 -4.49 -16.15
CA ILE A 104 -17.89 -4.87 -15.34
C ILE A 104 -17.19 -6.09 -15.95
N ARG A 105 -17.95 -7.11 -16.37
CA ARG A 105 -17.40 -8.31 -17.01
C ARG A 105 -16.66 -7.98 -18.31
N ARG A 106 -17.28 -7.23 -19.23
CA ARG A 106 -16.63 -6.81 -20.48
C ARG A 106 -15.37 -6.01 -20.23
N MET A 107 -15.39 -5.14 -19.23
CA MET A 107 -14.25 -4.33 -18.84
C MET A 107 -13.07 -5.19 -18.36
N VAL A 108 -13.33 -6.16 -17.47
CA VAL A 108 -12.30 -7.09 -16.98
C VAL A 108 -11.73 -7.89 -18.15
N MET A 109 -12.59 -8.41 -19.04
CA MET A 109 -12.15 -9.15 -20.22
C MET A 109 -11.27 -8.31 -21.14
N LYS A 110 -11.68 -7.08 -21.46
CA LYS A 110 -10.89 -6.18 -22.29
C LYS A 110 -9.53 -5.88 -21.64
N THR A 111 -9.51 -5.57 -20.35
CA THR A 111 -8.28 -5.28 -19.62
C THR A 111 -7.32 -6.48 -19.62
N MET A 112 -7.84 -7.71 -19.51
CA MET A 112 -7.03 -8.92 -19.61
C MET A 112 -6.48 -9.12 -21.02
N ALA A 113 -7.28 -8.89 -22.06
CA ALA A 113 -6.83 -8.97 -23.45
C ALA A 113 -5.75 -7.93 -23.76
N ASP A 114 -5.97 -6.66 -23.41
CA ASP A 114 -5.00 -5.58 -23.61
C ASP A 114 -3.66 -5.90 -22.90
N ARG A 115 -3.71 -6.40 -21.66
CA ARG A 115 -2.51 -6.81 -20.90
C ARG A 115 -1.81 -8.00 -21.52
N HIS A 116 -2.55 -8.96 -22.04
CA HIS A 116 -1.99 -10.11 -22.74
C HIS A 116 -1.24 -9.62 -23.98
N ASP A 117 -1.85 -8.79 -24.82
CA ASP A 117 -1.23 -8.24 -26.02
C ASP A 117 -0.01 -7.36 -25.73
N ASP A 118 -0.01 -6.64 -24.60
CA ASP A 118 1.16 -5.91 -24.14
C ASP A 118 2.28 -6.85 -23.67
N SER A 119 1.93 -7.95 -22.97
CA SER A 119 2.90 -8.95 -22.52
C SER A 119 3.58 -9.69 -23.66
N TRP A 120 2.90 -9.84 -24.81
CA TRP A 120 3.50 -10.42 -26.01
C TRP A 120 4.69 -9.61 -26.55
N LYS A 121 4.76 -8.32 -26.22
CA LYS A 121 5.87 -7.43 -26.62
C LYS A 121 7.05 -7.52 -25.66
N TRP A 122 6.92 -8.21 -24.53
CA TRP A 122 7.97 -8.27 -23.52
C TRP A 122 9.08 -9.20 -23.99
N THR A 123 10.31 -8.73 -23.90
CA THR A 123 11.52 -9.49 -24.26
C THR A 123 12.14 -10.22 -23.08
N SER A 124 11.47 -10.19 -21.93
CA SER A 124 12.03 -10.42 -20.60
C SER A 124 10.96 -10.87 -19.62
N VAL A 125 11.38 -11.34 -18.45
CA VAL A 125 10.48 -11.75 -17.36
C VAL A 125 9.71 -10.57 -16.77
N LEU A 126 10.27 -9.37 -16.84
CA LEU A 126 9.65 -8.15 -16.31
C LEU A 126 8.94 -7.38 -17.42
N CYS A 127 7.89 -6.63 -17.04
CA CYS A 127 7.30 -5.66 -17.96
C CYS A 127 8.29 -4.52 -18.25
N THR A 128 8.18 -3.92 -19.43
CA THR A 128 9.09 -2.86 -19.91
C THR A 128 9.26 -1.72 -18.91
N GLU A 129 8.20 -1.32 -18.21
CA GLU A 129 8.27 -0.26 -17.20
C GLU A 129 9.15 -0.64 -16.00
N MET A 130 8.98 -1.87 -15.50
CA MET A 130 9.78 -2.37 -14.37
C MET A 130 11.22 -2.67 -14.77
N GLU A 131 11.47 -3.10 -16.01
CA GLU A 131 12.83 -3.20 -16.55
C GLU A 131 13.54 -1.86 -16.60
N ASN A 132 12.88 -0.84 -17.13
CA ASN A 132 13.42 0.51 -17.19
C ASN A 132 13.70 1.05 -15.79
N LEU A 133 12.80 0.80 -14.84
CA LEU A 133 13.00 1.16 -13.44
C LEU A 133 14.19 0.43 -12.84
N LEU A 134 14.31 -0.88 -13.06
CA LEU A 134 15.43 -1.68 -12.56
C LEU A 134 16.76 -1.20 -13.15
N ALA A 135 16.84 -0.99 -14.46
CA ALA A 135 18.02 -0.48 -15.14
C ALA A 135 18.45 0.87 -14.56
N LYS A 136 17.50 1.77 -14.30
CA LYS A 136 17.75 3.05 -13.62
C LYS A 136 18.32 2.84 -12.21
N ARG A 137 17.72 1.97 -11.40
CA ARG A 137 18.19 1.68 -10.03
C ARG A 137 19.60 1.08 -10.02
N ILE A 138 19.94 0.24 -10.99
CA ILE A 138 21.28 -0.33 -11.12
C ILE A 138 22.31 0.78 -11.39
N GLN A 139 22.01 1.73 -12.29
CA GLN A 139 22.90 2.87 -12.55
C GLN A 139 23.06 3.74 -11.30
N GLU A 140 21.97 4.01 -10.58
CA GLU A 140 21.99 4.78 -9.32
C GLU A 140 22.78 4.08 -8.21
N ALA A 141 22.74 2.74 -8.15
CA ALA A 141 23.44 1.95 -7.14
C ALA A 141 24.94 1.78 -7.42
N ARG A 142 25.37 1.89 -8.69
CA ARG A 142 26.76 1.68 -9.12
C ARG A 142 27.83 2.46 -8.33
N PRO A 143 27.63 3.74 -7.95
CA PRO A 143 28.61 4.47 -7.13
C PRO A 143 28.53 4.18 -5.62
N MET A 144 27.54 3.41 -5.15
CA MET A 144 27.31 3.22 -3.71
C MET A 144 28.30 2.21 -3.11
N LYS A 145 28.87 2.53 -1.94
CA LYS A 145 29.67 1.60 -1.14
C LYS A 145 28.76 0.87 -0.16
N VAL A 146 28.79 -0.45 -0.18
CA VAL A 146 28.01 -1.31 0.72
C VAL A 146 28.81 -1.58 2.00
N PHE A 147 28.21 -1.33 3.15
CA PHE A 147 28.77 -1.68 4.46
C PHE A 147 27.91 -2.75 5.13
N LYS A 148 28.53 -3.66 5.87
CA LYS A 148 27.79 -4.63 6.70
C LYS A 148 27.18 -3.90 7.89
N SER A 149 25.90 -4.15 8.18
CA SER A 149 25.30 -3.69 9.44
C SER A 149 25.98 -4.42 10.60
N SER A 150 26.35 -3.71 11.65
CA SER A 150 26.79 -4.35 12.89
C SER A 150 25.66 -5.22 13.43
N ALA A 151 26.00 -6.43 13.89
CA ALA A 151 25.08 -7.24 14.67
C ALA A 151 24.73 -6.43 15.94
N ALA A 152 23.45 -6.18 16.16
CA ALA A 152 22.99 -5.65 17.44
C ALA A 152 23.09 -6.79 18.46
N GLU A 153 24.00 -6.64 19.42
CA GLU A 153 24.06 -7.41 20.68
C GLU A 153 22.83 -7.15 21.55
#